data_AF-A0A9W9K3N6-F1
#
_entry.id   AF-A0A9W9K3N6-F1
#
_cell.length_a   1.000
_cell.length_b   1.000
_cell.length_c   1.000
_cell.angle_alpha   90.00
_cell.angle_beta   90.00
_cell.angle_gamma   90.00
#
_symmetry.space_group_name_H-M   'P 1'
#
loop_
_entity.id
_entity.type
_entity.pdbx_description
1 polymer ?
#
loop_
_entity_poly.entity_id
_entity_poly.type
_entity_poly.pdbx_seq_one_letter_code
_entity_poly.pdbx_strand_id
1 'polypeptide(L)'
;MDVFRTAECFGGEGEEFWFVYTSVHYKQDGKSYRGKSPKQYPNKCNMNHEHIYDPILIPSDGLFPLFTPGFTEAPTSSSDASNWYIKRPDVWRL
;
A
#
# COMPACT_ATOMS: atom_id res chain seq x y z
N MET A 1 17.06 -10.71 1.70
CA MET A 1 15.79 -10.05 1.35
C MET A 1 15.66 -8.79 2.17
N ASP A 2 15.32 -7.66 1.55
CA ASP A 2 15.08 -6.40 2.25
C ASP A 2 13.63 -5.93 2.04
N VAL A 3 12.86 -5.80 3.12
CA VAL A 3 11.43 -5.46 3.07
C VAL A 3 11.23 -3.97 3.27
N PHE A 4 10.79 -3.29 2.23
CA PHE A 4 10.63 -1.83 2.28
C PHE A 4 9.16 -1.41 2.47
N ARG A 5 8.17 -2.23 2.10
CA ARG A 5 6.76 -1.90 2.33
C ARG A 5 5.92 -3.15 2.61
N THR A 6 4.94 -2.99 3.49
CA THR A 6 3.88 -3.96 3.76
C THR A 6 2.53 -3.27 3.76
N ALA A 7 1.48 -3.98 3.36
CA ALA A 7 0.10 -3.52 3.47
C ALA A 7 -0.81 -4.71 3.74
N GLU A 8 -1.78 -4.55 4.63
CA GLU A 8 -2.79 -5.57 4.86
C GLU A 8 -3.91 -5.42 3.84
N CYS A 9 -4.29 -6.55 3.25
CA CYS A 9 -5.36 -6.64 2.28
C CYS A 9 -6.52 -7.39 2.93
N PHE A 10 -7.65 -6.69 3.03
CA PHE A 10 -8.90 -7.20 3.53
C PHE A 10 -9.89 -7.30 2.37
N GLY A 11 -10.81 -8.25 2.46
CA GLY A 11 -11.79 -8.55 1.43
C GLY A 11 -13.00 -9.24 2.04
N GLY A 12 -14.04 -9.39 1.23
CA GLY A 12 -15.32 -9.93 1.69
C GLY A 12 -16.28 -10.17 0.54
N GLU A 13 -17.16 -11.15 0.70
CA GLU A 13 -18.37 -11.31 -0.11
C GLU A 13 -19.58 -10.94 0.75
N GLY A 14 -20.51 -10.13 0.22
CA GLY A 14 -21.66 -9.65 0.99
C GLY A 14 -21.28 -8.60 2.04
N GLU A 15 -21.76 -8.77 3.28
CA GLU A 15 -21.54 -7.82 4.40
C GLU A 15 -20.39 -8.20 5.35
N GLU A 16 -19.76 -9.35 5.15
CA GLU A 16 -18.66 -9.80 6.00
C GLU A 16 -17.31 -9.34 5.42
N PHE A 17 -16.42 -8.83 6.26
CA PHE A 17 -15.11 -8.30 5.86
C PHE A 17 -14.02 -8.89 6.74
N TRP A 18 -13.05 -9.57 6.12
CA TRP A 18 -11.99 -10.27 6.83
C TRP A 18 -10.62 -10.08 6.18
N PHE A 19 -9.57 -10.40 6.93
CA PHE A 19 -8.21 -10.38 6.44
C PHE A 19 -8.01 -11.48 5.39
N VAL A 20 -7.42 -11.13 4.25
CA VAL A 20 -7.12 -12.09 3.18
C VAL A 20 -5.62 -12.38 3.11
N TYR A 21 -4.79 -11.34 3.01
CA TYR A 21 -3.33 -11.49 2.96
C TYR A 21 -2.62 -10.18 3.30
N THR A 22 -1.32 -10.25 3.60
CA THR A 22 -0.43 -9.10 3.65
C THR A 22 0.33 -9.01 2.31
N SER A 23 0.20 -7.89 1.61
CA SER A 23 1.05 -7.53 0.47
C SER A 23 2.42 -7.11 0.97
N VAL A 24 3.47 -7.67 0.38
CA VAL A 24 4.87 -7.43 0.75
C VAL A 24 5.64 -6.95 -0.47
N HIS A 25 6.30 -5.79 -0.36
CA HIS A 25 7.25 -5.34 -1.36
C HIS A 25 8.67 -5.45 -0.79
N TYR A 26 9.53 -6.16 -1.52
CA TYR A 26 10.87 -6.49 -1.06
C TYR A 26 11.89 -6.48 -2.20
N LYS A 27 13.17 -6.29 -1.85
CA LYS A 27 14.30 -6.42 -2.77
C LYS A 27 15.03 -7.73 -2.55
N GLN A 28 15.38 -8.38 -3.65
CA GLN A 28 16.20 -9.57 -3.68
C GLN A 28 17.04 -9.55 -4.96
N ASP A 29 18.34 -9.85 -4.83
CA ASP A 29 19.28 -9.93 -5.95
C ASP A 29 19.26 -8.70 -6.87
N GLY A 30 19.17 -7.52 -6.26
CA GLY A 30 19.11 -6.21 -6.95
C GLY A 30 17.78 -5.89 -7.63
N LYS A 31 16.80 -6.79 -7.57
CA LYS A 31 15.48 -6.66 -8.19
C LYS A 31 14.39 -6.42 -7.14
N SER A 32 13.34 -5.71 -7.55
CA SER A 32 12.18 -5.42 -6.70
C SER A 32 11.05 -6.39 -7.00
N TYR A 33 10.43 -6.91 -5.96
CA TYR A 33 9.33 -7.86 -6.06
C TYR A 33 8.14 -7.39 -5.23
N ARG A 34 6.95 -7.81 -5.65
CA ARG A 34 5.71 -7.78 -4.85
C ARG A 34 5.23 -9.21 -4.67
N GLY A 35 5.05 -9.64 -3.43
CA GLY A 35 4.45 -10.92 -3.09
C GLY A 35 3.31 -10.76 -2.09
N LYS A 36 2.66 -11.87 -1.76
CA LYS A 36 1.58 -11.95 -0.77
C LYS A 36 1.97 -12.90 0.35
N SER A 37 1.40 -12.73 1.52
CA SER A 37 1.58 -13.63 2.67
C SER A 37 0.25 -13.88 3.35
N PRO A 38 -0.09 -15.12 3.74
CA PRO A 38 -1.32 -15.41 4.48
C PRO A 38 -1.20 -15.02 5.96
N LYS A 39 -0.02 -14.56 6.41
CA LYS A 39 0.24 -14.12 7.78
C LYS A 39 0.24 -12.61 7.87
N GLN A 40 -0.32 -12.10 8.97
CA GLN A 40 -0.12 -10.73 9.44
C GLN A 40 1.25 -10.61 10.12
N TYR A 41 1.89 -9.46 9.95
CA TYR A 41 3.19 -9.17 10.55
C TYR A 41 3.12 -7.91 11.41
N PRO A 42 3.35 -8.01 12.73
CA PRO A 42 3.40 -6.84 13.61
C PRO A 42 4.54 -5.88 13.26
N ASN A 43 5.60 -6.40 12.66
CA ASN A 43 6.76 -5.65 12.21
C ASN A 43 7.46 -6.37 11.05
N LYS A 44 8.32 -5.64 10.33
CA LYS A 44 9.08 -6.19 9.18
C LYS A 44 10.10 -7.25 9.58
N CYS A 45 10.68 -7.15 10.78
CA CYS A 45 11.72 -8.08 11.26
C CYS A 45 11.20 -9.50 11.48
N ASN A 46 9.90 -9.66 11.74
CA ASN A 46 9.24 -10.94 11.96
C ASN A 46 8.86 -11.65 10.65
N MET A 47 9.16 -11.06 9.49
CA MET A 47 8.79 -11.60 8.21
C MET A 47 9.75 -12.70 7.78
N ASN A 48 9.21 -13.88 7.48
CA ASN A 48 9.95 -14.97 6.85
C ASN A 48 9.62 -15.00 5.35
N HIS A 49 10.66 -15.09 4.52
CA HIS A 49 10.53 -15.20 3.07
C HIS A 49 9.72 -16.43 2.63
N GLU A 50 9.78 -17.53 3.39
CA GLU A 50 9.05 -18.78 3.07
C GLU A 50 7.52 -18.62 3.14
N HIS A 51 7.03 -17.59 3.84
CA HIS A 51 5.61 -17.30 3.88
C HIS A 51 5.11 -16.51 2.66
N ILE A 52 6.02 -16.00 1.83
CA ILE A 52 5.69 -15.18 0.67
C ILE A 52 5.38 -16.08 -0.53
N TYR A 53 4.21 -15.88 -1.11
CA TYR A 53 3.76 -16.54 -2.34
C TYR A 53 3.40 -15.49 -3.41
N ASP A 54 3.12 -15.94 -4.64
CA ASP A 54 2.87 -15.10 -5.82
C ASP A 54 3.92 -13.97 -6.02
N PRO A 55 5.23 -14.26 -6.02
CA PRO A 55 6.23 -13.22 -6.22
C PRO A 55 6.18 -12.70 -7.67
N ILE A 56 5.82 -11.44 -7.82
CA ILE A 56 5.77 -10.73 -9.09
C ILE A 56 6.96 -9.77 -9.14
N LEU A 57 7.81 -9.93 -10.15
CA LEU A 57 8.88 -8.98 -10.44
C LEU A 57 8.26 -7.63 -10.82
N ILE A 58 8.71 -6.56 -10.17
CA ILE A 58 8.32 -5.19 -10.52
C ILE A 58 9.31 -4.67 -11.57
N PRO A 59 8.85 -4.40 -12.80
CA PRO A 59 9.68 -3.77 -13.82
C PRO A 59 10.23 -2.42 -13.33
N SER A 60 11.48 -2.10 -13.68
CA SER A 60 12.15 -0.88 -13.20
C SER A 60 11.47 0.41 -13.66
N ASP A 61 10.86 0.39 -14.84
CA ASP A 61 10.01 1.43 -15.40
C ASP A 61 8.68 1.59 -14.64
N GLY A 62 8.19 0.52 -13.99
CA GLY A 62 6.99 0.54 -13.14
C GLY A 62 7.23 1.08 -11.72
N LEU A 63 8.47 1.32 -11.31
CA LEU A 63 8.79 1.85 -9.96
C LEU A 63 8.51 3.36 -9.85
N PHE A 64 8.51 4.06 -10.98
CA PHE A 64 8.24 5.50 -11.05
C PHE A 64 7.05 5.70 -12.00
N PRO A 65 5.80 5.76 -11.50
CA PRO A 65 4.69 6.13 -12.36
C PRO A 65 5.01 7.48 -13.01
N LEU A 66 4.88 7.54 -14.34
CA LEU A 66 4.91 8.80 -15.06
C LEU A 66 3.66 9.58 -14.67
N PHE A 67 3.82 10.53 -13.76
CA PHE A 67 2.75 11.44 -13.40
C PHE A 67 2.55 12.44 -14.53
N THR A 68 1.31 12.65 -14.94
CA THR A 68 0.97 13.80 -15.78
C THR A 68 1.25 15.08 -14.98
N PRO A 69 1.64 16.19 -15.62
CA PRO A 69 1.93 17.45 -14.91
C PRO A 69 0.83 17.92 -13.95
N GLY A 70 -0.43 17.57 -14.23
CA GLY A 70 -1.59 17.88 -13.38
C GLY A 70 -1.95 16.83 -12.32
N PHE A 71 -1.17 15.75 -12.14
CA PHE A 71 -1.53 14.67 -11.20
C PHE A 71 -1.69 15.16 -9.75
N THR A 72 -0.88 16.14 -9.35
CA THR A 72 -0.95 16.76 -8.01
C THR A 72 -1.76 18.04 -7.98
N GLU A 73 -2.28 18.51 -9.13
CA GLU A 73 -3.08 19.73 -9.18
C GLU A 73 -4.46 19.44 -8.58
N ALA A 74 -4.84 20.24 -7.59
CA ALA A 74 -6.20 20.23 -7.09
C ALA A 74 -7.15 20.64 -8.23
N PRO A 75 -8.35 20.05 -8.32
CA PRO A 75 -9.37 20.50 -9.27
C PRO A 75 -9.56 22.01 -9.16
N THR A 76 -9.36 22.74 -10.27
CA THR A 76 -9.30 24.21 -10.29
C THR A 76 -10.64 24.87 -9.92
N SER A 77 -11.73 24.11 -9.93
CA SER A 77 -13.07 24.59 -9.66
C SER A 77 -13.96 23.46 -9.15
N SER A 78 -13.82 23.05 -7.89
CA SER A 78 -14.98 22.46 -7.21
C SER A 78 -15.79 23.62 -6.63
N SER A 79 -16.84 24.03 -7.34
CA SER A 79 -17.90 24.87 -6.76
C SER A 79 -18.51 24.28 -5.48
N ASP A 80 -18.23 22.99 -5.21
CA ASP A 80 -18.64 22.23 -4.02
C ASP A 80 -17.46 21.86 -3.09
N ALA A 81 -16.53 22.79 -2.84
CA ALA A 81 -15.52 22.63 -1.79
C ALA A 81 -16.15 22.46 -0.38
N SER A 82 -17.45 22.76 -0.24
CA SER A 82 -18.28 22.49 0.93
C SER A 82 -18.46 21.00 1.25
N ASN A 83 -18.28 20.10 0.27
CA ASN A 83 -18.39 18.65 0.45
C ASN A 83 -17.04 17.97 0.74
N TRP A 84 -15.96 18.74 0.87
CA TRP A 84 -14.62 18.19 1.09
C TRP A 84 -14.41 17.95 2.58
N TYR A 85 -14.37 16.69 3.00
CA TYR A 85 -14.00 16.31 4.36
C TYR A 85 -12.47 16.28 4.50
N ILE A 86 -11.88 17.37 4.99
CA ILE A 86 -10.52 17.31 5.54
C ILE A 86 -10.68 16.82 6.97
N LYS A 87 -10.24 15.57 7.23
CA LYS A 87 -10.07 15.08 8.59
C LYS A 87 -9.04 15.98 9.25
N ARG A 88 -9.48 16.93 10.09
CA ARG A 88 -8.56 17.75 10.86
C ARG A 88 -7.71 16.80 11.69
N PRO A 89 -6.37 16.94 11.70
CA PRO A 89 -5.58 16.20 12.66
C PRO A 89 -6.13 16.58 14.04
N ASP A 90 -6.51 15.58 14.83
CA ASP A 90 -6.84 15.78 16.24
C ASP A 90 -5.62 16.43 16.87
N VAL A 91 -5.71 17.75 17.07
CA VAL A 91 -4.73 18.47 17.87
C VAL A 91 -5.00 17.96 19.27
N TRP A 92 -4.27 16.91 19.65
CA TRP A 92 -4.27 16.38 20.99
C TRP A 92 -4.08 17.55 21.95
N ARG A 93 -5.06 17.66 22.85
CA ARG A 93 -5.07 18.59 23.99
C ARG A 93 -3.69 18.55 24.65
N LEU A 94 -3.00 19.69 24.64
CA LEU A 94 -1.97 20.01 25.64
C LEU A 94 -2.67 20.63 26.85
#